data_AF-A0A660W6Y3-F1
#
_entry.id   AF-A0A660W6Y3-F1
#
_cell.length_a   1.000
_cell.length_b   1.000
_cell.length_c   1.000
_cell.angle_alpha   90.00
_cell.angle_beta   90.00
_cell.angle_gamma   90.00
#
_symmetry.space_group_name_H-M   'P 1'
#
loop_
_entity.id
_entity.type
_entity.pdbx_description
1 polymer ?
#
loop_
_entity_poly.entity_id
_entity_poly.type
_entity_poly.pdbx_seq_one_letter_code
_entity_poly.pdbx_strand_id
1 'polypeptide(L)' 'LRQQDRQLLVMYYSQYMTFREIAKVFKISESSVCLRHKAIIRKLGRLATVMRVA' A
#
# COMPACT_ATOMS: atom_id res chain seq x y z
N LEU A 1 4.79 1.48 -9.60
CA LEU A 1 3.92 0.70 -8.69
C LEU A 1 2.85 -0.03 -9.49
N ARG A 2 2.38 -1.22 -9.05
CA ARG A 2 1.28 -1.91 -9.73
C ARG A 2 -0.03 -1.15 -9.50
N GLN A 3 -1.04 -1.35 -10.36
CA GLN A 3 -2.34 -0.66 -10.26
C GLN A 3 -3.03 -0.92 -8.91
N GLN A 4 -3.11 -2.18 -8.49
CA GLN A 4 -3.72 -2.56 -7.22
C GLN A 4 -2.99 -1.98 -5.99
N ASP A 5 -1.68 -1.78 -6.06
CA ASP A 5 -0.91 -1.18 -4.96
C ASP A 5 -1.23 0.31 -4.81
N ARG A 6 -1.42 1.01 -5.94
CA ARG A 6 -1.90 2.40 -5.94
C ARG A 6 -3.31 2.49 -5.39
N GLN A 7 -4.19 1.58 -5.80
CA GLN A 7 -5.57 1.54 -5.32
C GLN A 7 -5.63 1.34 -3.79
N LEU A 8 -4.79 0.44 -3.24
CA LEU A 8 -4.67 0.26 -1.79
C LEU A 8 -4.26 1.55 -1.08
N LEU A 9 -3.25 2.26 -1.60
CA LEU A 9 -2.80 3.53 -1.01
C LEU A 9 -3.89 4.62 -1.06
N VAL A 10 -4.65 4.70 -2.15
CA VAL A 10 -5.76 5.67 -2.27
C VAL A 10 -6.86 5.35 -1.25
N MET A 11 -7.26 4.09 -1.11
CA MET A 11 -8.25 3.68 -0.10
C MET A 11 -7.81 4.06 1.31
N TYR A 12 -6.53 3.84 1.64
CA TYR A 12 -6.02 4.11 2.98
C TYR A 12 -5.79 5.61 3.27
N TYR A 13 -5.09 6.32 2.39
CA TYR A 13 -4.64 7.69 2.65
C TYR A 13 -5.63 8.77 2.20
N SER A 14 -6.46 8.51 1.18
CA SER A 14 -7.41 9.49 0.64
C SER A 14 -8.85 9.22 1.07
N GLN A 15 -9.23 7.94 1.15
CA GLN A 15 -10.59 7.54 1.54
C GLN A 15 -10.68 7.16 3.03
N TYR A 16 -9.57 7.22 3.75
CA TYR A 16 -9.48 6.92 5.19
C TYR A 16 -10.06 5.54 5.59
N MET A 17 -10.04 4.57 4.67
CA MET A 17 -10.52 3.23 4.94
C MET A 17 -9.57 2.48 5.87
N THR A 18 -10.13 1.70 6.79
CA THR A 18 -9.36 0.79 7.65
C THR A 18 -8.84 -0.40 6.87
N PHE A 19 -7.78 -1.07 7.37
CA PHE A 19 -7.30 -2.31 6.76
C PHE A 19 -8.37 -3.41 6.71
N ARG A 20 -9.28 -3.44 7.67
CA ARG A 20 -10.43 -4.36 7.69
C ARG A 20 -11.40 -4.08 6.53
N GLU A 21 -11.68 -2.82 6.22
CA GLU A 21 -12.55 -2.45 5.10
C GLU A 21 -11.88 -2.73 3.75
N ILE A 22 -10.60 -2.39 3.64
CA ILE A 22 -9.79 -2.66 2.45
C ILE A 22 -9.70 -4.18 2.20
N ALA A 23 -9.57 -4.99 3.26
CA ALA A 23 -9.54 -6.44 3.17
C ALA A 23 -10.81 -7.01 2.51
N LYS A 24 -11.98 -6.43 2.80
CA LYS A 24 -13.25 -6.79 2.16
C LYS A 24 -13.24 -6.47 0.66
N VAL A 25 -12.72 -5.30 0.26
CA VAL A 25 -12.63 -4.90 -1.15
C VAL A 25 -11.73 -5.84 -1.96
N PHE A 26 -10.58 -6.22 -1.40
CA PHE A 26 -9.63 -7.11 -2.05
C PHE A 26 -9.93 -8.60 -1.87
N LYS A 27 -10.94 -8.97 -1.07
CA LYS A 27 -11.27 -10.36 -0.69
C LYS A 27 -10.07 -11.12 -0.13
N ILE A 28 -9.32 -10.49 0.77
CA ILE A 28 -8.15 -11.06 1.46
C ILE A 28 -8.26 -10.84 2.98
N SER A 29 -7.35 -11.41 3.77
CA SER A 29 -7.28 -11.13 5.20
C SER A 29 -6.69 -9.74 5.49
N GLU A 30 -7.06 -9.16 6.63
CA GLU A 30 -6.51 -7.89 7.11
C GLU A 30 -4.99 -7.93 7.27
N SER A 31 -4.45 -9.05 7.79
CA SER A 31 -3.00 -9.28 7.88
C SER A 31 -2.32 -9.21 6.51
N SER A 32 -2.95 -9.74 5.46
CA SER A 32 -2.43 -9.66 4.08
C SER A 32 -2.44 -8.23 3.55
N VAL A 33 -3.43 -7.40 3.90
CA VAL A 33 -3.45 -5.97 3.58
C VAL A 33 -2.27 -5.26 4.25
N CYS A 34 -2.03 -5.53 5.53
CA CYS A 34 -0.93 -4.94 6.29
C CYS A 34 0.45 -5.30 5.69
N LEU A 35 0.67 -6.60 5.38
CA LEU A 35 1.91 -7.05 4.74
C LEU A 35 2.11 -6.41 3.37
N ARG A 36 1.05 -6.32 2.57
CA ARG A 36 1.08 -5.67 1.26
C ARG A 36 1.41 -4.18 1.39
N HIS A 37 0.76 -3.47 2.32
CA HIS A 37 1.04 -2.07 2.61
C HIS A 37 2.51 -1.85 2.99
N LYS A 38 3.04 -2.67 3.92
CA LYS A 38 4.46 -2.63 4.32
C LYS A 38 5.42 -2.83 3.15
N ALA A 39 5.12 -3.76 2.24
CA ALA A 39 5.93 -4.02 1.06
C ALA A 39 5.93 -2.82 0.09
N ILE A 40 4.79 -2.15 -0.07
CA ILE A 40 4.63 -0.95 -0.89
C ILE A 40 5.48 0.20 -0.34
N ILE A 41 5.36 0.50 0.96
CA ILE A 41 6.12 1.59 1.60
C ILE A 41 7.62 1.32 1.52
N ARG A 42 8.08 0.08 1.74
CA ARG A 42 9.50 -0.29 1.56
C ARG A 42 9.97 -0.07 0.13
N LYS A 43 9.15 -0.40 -0.87
CA LYS A 43 9.49 -0.20 -2.29
C LYS A 43 9.60 1.29 -2.62
N LEU A 44 8.67 2.10 -2.13
CA LEU A 44 8.70 3.55 -2.27
C LEU A 44 9.92 4.17 -1.59
N GLY A 45 10.24 3.74 -0.36
CA GLY A 45 11.43 4.19 0.37
C GLY A 45 12.72 3.92 -0.42
N ARG A 46 12.88 2.73 -0.98
CA ARG A 46 14.05 2.41 -1.83
C ARG A 46 14.15 3.31 -3.05
N LEU A 47 13.03 3.57 -3.74
CA LEU A 47 13.02 4.47 -4.90
C LEU A 47 13.38 5.91 -4.52
N ALA A 48 12.85 6.40 -3.40
CA ALA A 48 13.15 7.73 -2.88
C ALA A 48 14.63 7.87 -2.47
N THR A 49 15.22 6.82 -1.89
CA THR A 49 16.66 6.79 -1.58
C THR A 49 17.52 6.86 -2.84
N VAL A 50 17.19 6.08 -3.88
CA VAL A 50 17.92 6.11 -5.15
C VAL A 50 17.83 7.48 -5.82
N MET A 51 16.66 8.11 -5.82
CA MET A 51 16.47 9.45 -6.41
C MET A 51 17.17 10.58 -5.65
N ARG A 52 17.54 10.39 -4.38
CA ARG A 52 18.26 11.41 -3.59
C ARG A 52 19.77 11.41 -3.81
N VAL A 53 20.31 10.38 -4.46
CA VAL A 53 21.76 10.20 -4.68
C VAL A 53 22.12 10.38 -6.17
N ALA A 54 21.13 10.66 -7.02
CA ALA A 54 21.31 11.04 -8.43
C ALA A 54 21.15 12.55 -8.58
#